data_AF-A0A358MB93-F1
#
_entry.id   AF-A0A358MB93-F1
#
_cell.length_a   1.000
_cell.length_b   1.000
_cell.length_c   1.000
_cell.angle_alpha   90.00
_cell.angle_beta   90.00
_cell.angle_gamma   90.00
#
_symmetry.space_group_name_H-M   'P 1'
#
loop_
_entity.id
_entity.type
_entity.pdbx_description
1 polymer ?
#
loop_
_entity_poly.entity_id
_entity_poly.type
_entity_poly.pdbx_seq_one_letter_code
_entity_poly.pdbx_strand_id
1 'polypeptide(L)'
;APAMIVARELDIRTVDTISIKSYNHQSQTEAHVLKAPDAEMMGDGTGILVVDDLVDSGKTLELVRALYPQAHFATVYAKPKGKPQ
;
A
#
# COMPACT_ATOMS: atom_id res chain seq x y z
N ALA A 1 -1.51 7.66 12.09
CA ALA A 1 -0.96 7.50 10.72
C ALA A 1 -1.98 8.00 9.69
N PRO A 2 -1.58 8.37 8.47
CA PRO A 2 -2.46 8.95 7.45
C PRO A 2 -3.75 8.16 7.18
N ALA A 3 -3.66 6.82 7.14
CA ALA A 3 -4.80 5.93 6.95
C ALA A 3 -5.93 6.16 7.97
N MET A 4 -5.59 6.42 9.25
CA MET A 4 -6.59 6.65 10.30
C MET A 4 -7.32 7.99 10.15
N ILE A 5 -6.63 9.02 9.67
CA ILE A 5 -7.25 10.32 9.39
C ILE A 5 -8.21 10.16 8.23
N VAL A 6 -7.76 9.55 7.12
CA VAL A 6 -8.59 9.27 5.94
C VAL A 6 -9.82 8.43 6.31
N ALA A 7 -9.64 7.37 7.11
CA ALA A 7 -10.75 6.51 7.54
C ALA A 7 -11.81 7.30 8.32
N ARG A 8 -11.38 8.19 9.24
CA ARG A 8 -12.31 9.04 10.00
C ARG A 8 -13.07 10.01 9.10
N GLU A 9 -12.38 10.71 8.20
CA GLU A 9 -13.00 11.73 7.35
C GLU A 9 -13.94 11.13 6.28
N LEU A 10 -13.74 9.84 5.93
CA LEU A 10 -14.59 9.11 4.98
C LEU A 10 -15.63 8.18 5.67
N ASP A 11 -15.74 8.21 7.00
CA ASP A 11 -16.56 7.28 7.82
C ASP A 11 -16.33 5.79 7.51
N ILE A 12 -15.08 5.41 7.25
CA ILE A 12 -14.66 4.03 7.04
C ILE A 12 -14.38 3.39 8.40
N ARG A 13 -15.17 2.37 8.75
CA ARG A 13 -15.04 1.64 10.03
C ARG A 13 -14.22 0.37 9.93
N THR A 14 -14.03 -0.14 8.71
CA THR A 14 -13.23 -1.34 8.45
C THR A 14 -11.84 -0.90 8.02
N VAL A 15 -10.85 -1.19 8.85
CA VAL A 15 -9.45 -0.87 8.58
C VAL A 15 -8.61 -2.11 8.87
N ASP A 16 -7.78 -2.49 7.91
CA ASP A 16 -6.78 -3.54 8.08
C ASP A 16 -5.42 -3.05 7.58
N THR A 17 -4.37 -3.86 7.77
CA THR A 17 -2.99 -3.50 7.48
C THR A 17 -2.30 -4.55 6.61
N ILE A 18 -1.41 -4.10 5.75
CA ILE A 18 -0.44 -4.94 5.04
C ILE A 18 0.97 -4.51 5.48
N SER A 19 1.80 -5.47 5.88
CA SER A 19 3.19 -5.20 6.27
C SER A 19 4.13 -5.75 5.21
N ILE A 20 4.94 -4.89 4.61
CA ILE A 20 5.90 -5.25 3.56
C ILE A 20 7.30 -4.92 4.04
N LYS A 21 8.25 -5.83 3.79
CA LYS A 21 9.66 -5.61 4.02
C LYS A 21 10.41 -5.58 2.70
N SER A 22 11.05 -4.45 2.41
CA SER A 22 12.04 -4.32 1.34
C SER A 22 13.43 -4.40 1.95
N TYR A 23 14.19 -5.46 1.66
CA TYR A 23 15.61 -5.52 2.05
C TYR A 23 16.44 -4.72 1.05
N ASN A 24 17.28 -3.81 1.55
CA ASN A 24 18.28 -3.11 0.76
C ASN A 24 19.56 -3.19 1.57
N HIS A 25 20.59 -3.91 1.10
CA HIS A 25 21.98 -3.57 1.45
C HIS A 25 23.06 -4.12 0.50
N GLN A 26 22.78 -4.98 -0.49
CA GLN A 26 23.79 -5.33 -1.52
C GLN A 26 23.23 -6.10 -2.73
N SER A 27 22.06 -6.71 -2.62
CA SER A 27 21.32 -7.31 -3.73
C SER A 27 19.92 -6.71 -3.80
N GLN A 28 19.44 -6.46 -5.01
CA GLN A 28 18.09 -5.99 -5.29
C GLN A 28 17.12 -7.14 -5.00
N THR A 29 16.84 -7.42 -3.72
CA THR A 29 15.93 -8.50 -3.32
C THR A 29 14.48 -8.08 -3.55
N GLU A 30 13.63 -9.04 -3.90
CA GLU A 30 12.18 -8.85 -4.05
C GLU A 30 11.56 -8.38 -2.72
N ALA A 31 10.53 -7.53 -2.80
CA ALA A 31 9.79 -7.12 -1.62
C ALA A 31 8.91 -8.29 -1.14
N HIS A 32 8.85 -8.52 0.17
CA HIS A 32 8.11 -9.63 0.76
C HIS A 32 7.01 -9.14 1.70
N VAL A 33 5.84 -9.79 1.64
CA VAL A 33 4.74 -9.58 2.59
C VAL A 33 5.05 -10.30 3.90
N LEU A 34 5.11 -9.56 4.99
CA LEU A 34 5.27 -10.10 6.35
C LEU A 34 3.93 -10.42 7.01
N LYS A 35 2.93 -9.58 6.77
CA LYS A 35 1.56 -9.74 7.26
C LYS A 35 0.61 -9.33 6.15
N ALA A 36 -0.22 -10.28 5.75
CA ALA A 36 -1.31 -10.03 4.82
C ALA A 36 -2.53 -9.49 5.57
N PRO A 37 -3.34 -8.63 4.94
CA PRO A 37 -4.69 -8.31 5.39
C PRO A 37 -5.63 -9.52 5.21
N ASP A 38 -6.85 -9.40 5.73
CA ASP A 38 -7.92 -10.37 5.53
C ASP A 38 -8.20 -10.63 4.04
N ALA A 39 -8.21 -11.90 3.64
CA ALA A 39 -8.28 -12.28 2.23
C ALA A 39 -9.68 -12.10 1.63
N GLU A 40 -10.73 -12.33 2.42
CA GLU A 40 -12.12 -12.17 1.95
C GLU A 40 -12.45 -10.68 1.77
N MET A 41 -11.98 -9.83 2.69
CA MET A 41 -12.11 -8.38 2.58
C MET A 41 -11.39 -7.84 1.35
N MET A 42 -10.16 -8.30 1.09
CA MET A 42 -9.33 -7.69 0.06
C MET A 42 -9.70 -8.08 -1.37
N GLY A 43 -10.03 -9.36 -1.63
CA GLY A 43 -10.27 -9.84 -3.00
C GLY A 43 -9.17 -9.39 -3.98
N ASP A 44 -9.57 -8.74 -5.08
CA ASP A 44 -8.66 -8.11 -6.06
C ASP A 44 -8.37 -6.62 -5.78
N GLY A 45 -8.83 -6.10 -4.65
CA GLY A 45 -8.74 -4.70 -4.25
C GLY A 45 -9.96 -3.85 -4.60
N THR A 46 -10.99 -4.39 -5.27
CA THR A 46 -12.18 -3.62 -5.63
C THR A 46 -12.83 -3.01 -4.38
N GLY A 47 -13.01 -1.68 -4.38
CA GLY A 47 -13.59 -0.94 -3.25
C GLY A 47 -12.63 -0.68 -2.08
N ILE A 48 -11.37 -1.10 -2.19
CA ILE A 48 -10.34 -0.88 -1.16
C ILE A 48 -9.53 0.39 -1.46
N LEU A 49 -9.27 1.18 -0.42
CA LEU A 49 -8.34 2.31 -0.43
C LEU A 49 -7.08 1.95 0.37
N VAL A 50 -5.96 1.80 -0.32
CA VAL A 50 -4.64 1.63 0.28
C VAL A 50 -4.01 3.00 0.51
N VAL A 51 -3.61 3.27 1.75
CA VAL A 51 -3.01 4.55 2.16
C VAL A 51 -1.61 4.34 2.70
N ASP A 52 -0.65 5.13 2.22
CA ASP A 52 0.73 5.19 2.73
C ASP A 52 1.15 6.63 3.01
N ASP A 53 2.23 6.85 3.76
CA ASP A 53 2.72 8.20 4.06
C ASP A 53 3.55 8.80 2.91
N LEU A 54 4.53 8.05 2.38
CA LEU A 54 5.50 8.51 1.40
C LEU A 54 5.83 7.44 0.38
N VAL A 55 5.73 7.78 -0.90
CA VAL A 55 6.37 7.01 -1.97
C VAL A 55 7.78 7.52 -2.24
N ASP A 56 8.79 6.70 -1.95
CA ASP A 56 10.17 6.96 -2.34
C ASP A 56 10.46 6.43 -3.76
N SER A 57 10.56 5.10 -3.90
CA SER A 57 10.91 4.42 -5.16
C SER A 57 9.74 3.73 -5.86
N GLY A 58 8.56 3.65 -5.24
CA GLY A 58 7.40 2.95 -5.79
C GLY A 58 7.30 1.46 -5.46
N LYS A 59 8.42 0.78 -5.16
CA LYS A 59 8.49 -0.69 -5.00
C LYS A 59 7.46 -1.31 -4.04
N THR A 60 7.21 -0.67 -2.89
CA THR A 60 6.21 -1.16 -1.93
C THR A 60 4.82 -1.17 -2.56
N LEU A 61 4.41 -0.07 -3.18
CA LEU A 61 3.12 0.08 -3.84
C LEU A 61 3.00 -0.77 -5.10
N GLU A 62 4.08 -0.99 -5.84
CA GLU A 62 4.11 -1.91 -6.98
C GLU A 62 3.76 -3.34 -6.55
N LEU A 63 4.33 -3.81 -5.43
CA LEU A 63 3.99 -5.12 -4.88
C LEU A 63 2.51 -5.18 -4.46
N VAL A 64 2.02 -4.17 -3.74
CA VAL A 64 0.60 -4.14 -3.32
C VAL A 64 -0.32 -4.10 -4.54
N ARG A 65 0.03 -3.35 -5.59
CA ARG A 65 -0.75 -3.27 -6.83
C ARG A 65 -0.74 -4.58 -7.60
N ALA A 66 0.35 -5.33 -7.58
CA ALA A 66 0.38 -6.66 -8.18
C ALA A 66 -0.55 -7.65 -7.45
N LEU A 67 -0.68 -7.52 -6.12
CA LEU A 67 -1.59 -8.35 -5.31
C LEU A 67 -3.06 -7.89 -5.44
N TYR A 68 -3.30 -6.59 -5.51
CA TYR A 68 -4.64 -5.97 -5.48
C TYR A 68 -4.77 -4.95 -6.61
N PRO A 69 -4.91 -5.42 -7.87
CA PRO A 69 -4.86 -4.56 -9.05
C PRO A 69 -5.99 -3.53 -9.13
N GLN A 70 -7.13 -3.79 -8.50
CA GLN A 70 -8.31 -2.90 -8.52
C GLN A 70 -8.37 -1.94 -7.32
N ALA A 71 -7.39 -1.98 -6.41
CA ALA A 71 -7.34 -1.07 -5.27
C ALA A 71 -7.05 0.37 -5.70
N HIS A 72 -7.63 1.32 -4.97
CA HIS A 72 -7.26 2.73 -5.03
C HIS A 72 -6.06 2.98 -4.13
N PHE A 73 -5.13 3.82 -4.58
CA PHE A 73 -3.89 4.10 -3.86
C PHE A 73 -3.76 5.60 -3.61
N ALA A 74 -3.48 5.97 -2.37
CA ALA A 74 -3.25 7.35 -1.96
C ALA A 74 -2.03 7.46 -1.06
N THR A 75 -1.20 8.47 -1.30
CA THR A 75 -0.09 8.81 -0.40
C THR A 75 -0.06 10.30 -0.09
N VAL A 76 0.47 10.66 1.08
CA VAL A 76 0.59 12.07 1.46
C VAL A 76 1.70 12.74 0.65
N TYR A 77 2.82 12.02 0.45
CA TYR A 77 3.96 12.50 -0.31
C TYR A 77 4.36 11.50 -1.39
N ALA A 78 4.94 12.01 -2.48
CA ALA A 78 5.52 11.20 -3.55
C ALA A 78 6.75 11.87 -4.13
N LYS A 79 7.91 11.21 -4.07
CA LYS A 79 9.11 11.65 -4.79
C LYS A 79 8.92 11.47 -6.30
N PRO A 80 9.62 12.23 -7.16
CA PRO A 80 9.49 12.11 -8.61
C PRO A 80 9.66 10.69 -9.13
N LYS A 81 10.57 9.91 -8.55
CA LYS A 81 10.82 8.51 -8.92
C LYS A 81 9.67 7.57 -8.58
N GLY A 82 8.88 7.90 -7.57
CA GLY A 82 7.74 7.10 -7.10
C GLY A 82 6.40 7.53 -7.69
N LYS A 83 6.35 8.59 -8.52
CA LYS A 83 5.13 8.98 -9.22
C LYS A 83 4.94 8.05 -10.44
N PRO A 84 3.73 7.48 -10.63
CA PRO A 84 3.37 6.88 -11.91
C PRO A 84 3.56 7.92 -13.04
N GLN A 85 4.14 7.51 -14.17
CA GLN A 85 4.10 8.31 -15.39
C GLN A 85 2.74 8.16 -16.08
#